data_AF-A0A661SB33-F1
#
_entry.id   AF-A0A661SB33-F1
#
_cell.length_a   1.000
_cell.length_b   1.000
_cell.length_c   1.000
_cell.angle_alpha   90.00
_cell.angle_beta   90.00
_cell.angle_gamma   90.00
#
_symmetry.space_group_name_H-M   'P 1'
#
loop_
_entity.id
_entity.type
_entity.pdbx_description
1 polymer ?
#
loop_
_entity_poly.entity_id
_entity_poly.type
_entity_poly.pdbx_seq_one_letter_code
_entity_poly.pdbx_strand_id
1 'polypeptide(L)'
;ALDILEDMAQASRQASVQGPRDLRALLELQNMVQVSRMVCRSALLRTESRGAHFRSDYPAEDDINWRTYIVVSLKSGKVDFSVAPG
;
A
#
# COMPACT_ATOMS: atom_id res chain seq x y z
N ALA A 1 -11.65 1.85 -1.46
CA ALA A 1 -10.52 1.90 -0.50
C ALA A 1 -9.32 2.65 -1.08
N LEU A 2 -8.80 2.25 -2.25
CA LEU A 2 -7.71 2.98 -2.91
C LEU A 2 -8.08 4.44 -3.23
N ASP A 3 -9.29 4.69 -3.73
CA ASP A 3 -9.72 6.05 -4.08
C ASP A 3 -9.67 7.01 -2.87
N ILE A 4 -10.14 6.54 -1.71
CA ILE A 4 -10.05 7.29 -0.45
C ILE A 4 -8.60 7.63 -0.09
N LEU A 5 -7.67 6.70 -0.29
CA LEU A 5 -6.24 6.95 -0.03
C LEU A 5 -5.63 7.92 -1.05
N GLU A 6 -6.10 7.94 -2.30
CA GLU A 6 -5.68 8.93 -3.29
C GLU A 6 -6.23 10.33 -2.94
N ASP A 7 -7.48 10.41 -2.50
CA ASP A 7 -8.10 11.65 -2.02
C ASP A 7 -7.37 12.21 -0.80
N MET A 8 -7.07 11.36 0.20
CA MET A 8 -6.29 11.73 1.38
C MET A 8 -4.87 12.17 1.01
N ALA A 9 -4.22 11.47 0.07
CA ALA A 9 -2.90 11.86 -0.41
C ALA A 9 -2.95 13.26 -1.04
N GLN A 10 -3.97 13.54 -1.86
CA GLN A 10 -4.14 14.83 -2.51
C GLN A 10 -4.45 15.95 -1.51
N ALA A 11 -5.35 15.70 -0.55
CA ALA A 11 -5.67 16.65 0.51
C ALA A 11 -4.43 16.98 1.37
N SER A 12 -3.63 15.97 1.73
CA SER A 12 -2.42 16.15 2.54
C SER A 12 -1.34 17.01 1.86
N ARG A 13 -1.33 17.11 0.52
CA ARG A 13 -0.39 17.98 -0.22
C ARG A 13 -0.75 19.45 -0.12
N GLN A 14 -2.01 19.76 0.17
CA GLN A 14 -2.53 21.14 0.23
C GLN A 14 -2.73 21.62 1.67
N ALA A 15 -2.41 20.77 2.66
CA ALA A 15 -2.59 21.08 4.07
C ALA A 15 -1.59 22.15 4.55
N SER A 16 -2.12 23.19 5.20
CA SER A 16 -1.30 24.17 5.93
C SER A 16 -1.02 23.69 7.35
N VAL A 17 0.18 23.98 7.86
CA VAL A 17 0.59 23.65 9.23
C VAL A 17 0.89 24.93 10.01
N GLN A 18 0.52 24.99 11.30
CA GLN A 18 0.70 26.20 12.12
C GLN A 18 1.96 26.12 13.01
N GLY A 19 2.56 24.94 13.14
CA GLY A 19 3.77 24.76 13.91
C GLY A 19 4.36 23.34 13.82
N PRO A 20 5.43 23.07 14.59
CA PRO A 20 6.17 21.81 14.49
C PRO A 20 5.35 20.55 14.80
N ARG A 21 4.35 20.65 15.68
CA ARG A 21 3.46 19.51 16.00
C ARG A 21 2.58 19.13 14.82
N ASP A 22 1.96 20.12 14.17
CA ASP A 22 1.13 19.91 12.99
C ASP A 22 1.97 19.38 11.82
N LEU A 23 3.19 19.89 11.65
CA LEU A 23 4.13 19.38 10.66
C LEU A 23 4.44 17.91 10.88
N ARG A 24 4.72 17.51 12.13
CA ARG A 24 4.96 16.09 12.47
C ARG A 24 3.74 15.24 12.14
N ALA A 25 2.55 15.65 12.56
CA ALA A 25 1.31 14.93 12.29
C ALA A 25 1.04 14.80 10.77
N LEU A 26 1.30 15.85 9.99
CA LEU A 26 1.14 15.82 8.54
C LEU A 26 2.11 14.82 7.87
N LEU A 27 3.38 14.80 8.29
CA LEU A 27 4.37 13.84 7.79
C LEU A 27 4.00 12.40 8.16
N GLU A 28 3.53 12.17 9.39
CA GLU A 28 3.02 10.87 9.84
C GLU A 28 1.82 10.42 8.99
N LEU A 29 0.87 11.32 8.72
CA LEU A 29 -0.27 11.05 7.85
C LEU A 29 0.18 10.67 6.43
N GLN A 30 1.09 11.45 5.83
CA GLN A 30 1.59 11.18 4.48
C GLN A 30 2.27 9.81 4.39
N ASN A 31 3.09 9.46 5.39
CA ASN A 31 3.74 8.16 5.47
C ASN A 31 2.73 7.02 5.61
N MET A 32 1.73 7.17 6.50
CA MET A 32 0.68 6.17 6.66
C MET A 32 -0.12 5.96 5.37
N VAL A 33 -0.54 7.04 4.71
CA VAL A 33 -1.27 6.96 3.43
C VAL A 33 -0.42 6.25 2.37
N GLN A 34 0.86 6.56 2.28
CA GLN A 34 1.78 5.90 1.34
C GLN A 34 1.88 4.39 1.62
N VAL A 35 2.10 3.99 2.87
CA VAL A 35 2.19 2.56 3.25
C VAL A 35 0.85 1.85 3.02
N SER A 36 -0.28 2.46 3.39
CA SER A 36 -1.62 1.89 3.15
C SER A 36 -1.87 1.64 1.67
N ARG A 37 -1.45 2.56 0.79
CA ARG A 37 -1.56 2.37 -0.67
C ARG A 37 -0.73 1.17 -1.15
N MET A 38 0.48 1.01 -0.62
CA MET A 38 1.35 -0.13 -0.95
C MET A 38 0.67 -1.44 -0.55
N VAL A 39 0.13 -1.52 0.67
CA VAL A 39 -0.59 -2.70 1.17
C VAL A 39 -1.82 -3.00 0.31
N CYS A 40 -2.67 -2.01 0.04
CA CYS A 40 -3.88 -2.20 -0.76
C CYS A 40 -3.56 -2.67 -2.19
N ARG A 41 -2.53 -2.11 -2.83
CA ARG A 41 -2.12 -2.52 -4.18
C ARG A 41 -1.53 -3.94 -4.19
N SER A 42 -0.71 -4.29 -3.19
CA SER A 42 -0.21 -5.66 -3.05
C SER A 42 -1.33 -6.67 -2.84
N ALA A 43 -2.34 -6.33 -2.02
CA ALA A 43 -3.51 -7.16 -1.78
C ALA A 43 -4.36 -7.36 -3.05
N LEU A 44 -4.49 -6.34 -3.90
CA LEU A 44 -5.20 -6.47 -5.18
C LEU A 44 -4.41 -7.30 -6.20
N LEU A 45 -3.08 -7.13 -6.23
CA LEU A 45 -2.18 -7.87 -7.10
C LEU A 45 -2.23 -9.38 -6.80
N ARG A 46 -2.20 -9.77 -5.51
CA ARG A 46 -2.25 -11.18 -5.09
C ARG A 46 -3.64 -11.76 -5.26
N THR A 47 -3.83 -12.69 -6.20
CA THR A 47 -5.12 -13.33 -6.47
C THR A 47 -5.21 -14.74 -5.87
N GLU A 48 -5.00 -14.83 -4.56
CA GLU A 48 -5.20 -16.04 -3.75
C GLU A 48 -5.53 -15.62 -2.30
N SER A 49 -5.80 -16.60 -1.44
CA SER A 49 -5.87 -16.40 0.01
C SER A 49 -4.75 -17.19 0.68
N ARG A 50 -3.95 -16.56 1.54
CA ARG A 50 -2.85 -17.20 2.28
C ARG A 50 -2.58 -16.47 3.60
N GLY A 51 -2.56 -17.22 4.69
CA GLY A 51 -2.32 -16.68 6.04
C GLY A 51 -3.33 -15.58 6.40
N ALA A 52 -2.85 -14.39 6.75
CA ALA A 52 -3.70 -13.26 7.14
C ALA A 52 -4.38 -12.53 5.97
N HIS A 53 -4.00 -12.84 4.72
CA HIS A 53 -4.62 -12.26 3.53
C HIS A 53 -5.70 -13.20 3.00
N PHE A 54 -6.97 -12.84 3.17
CA PHE A 54 -8.11 -13.58 2.64
C PHE A 54 -8.88 -12.76 1.61
N ARG A 55 -9.30 -13.42 0.54
CA ARG A 55 -10.05 -12.88 -0.59
C ARG A 55 -11.21 -13.81 -0.92
N SER A 56 -12.44 -13.33 -0.78
CA SER A 56 -13.63 -14.15 -1.07
C SER A 56 -13.77 -14.51 -2.55
N ASP A 57 -13.18 -13.71 -3.45
CA ASP A 57 -13.11 -13.96 -4.89
C ASP A 57 -11.98 -14.95 -5.27
N TYR A 58 -11.00 -15.18 -4.38
CA TYR A 58 -9.93 -16.17 -4.53
C TYR A 58 -9.66 -16.88 -3.19
N PRO A 59 -10.57 -17.76 -2.72
CA PRO A 59 -10.57 -18.24 -1.34
C PRO A 59 -9.50 -19.28 -1.01
N ALA A 60 -8.85 -19.88 -2.01
CA ALA A 60 -7.86 -20.93 -1.85
C ALA A 60 -6.43 -20.41 -1.99
N GLU A 61 -5.47 -21.14 -1.43
CA GLU A 61 -4.05 -20.97 -1.73
C GLU A 61 -3.74 -21.47 -3.16
N ASP A 62 -2.86 -20.75 -3.86
CA ASP A 62 -2.37 -21.07 -5.20
C ASP A 62 -0.83 -21.08 -5.18
N ASP A 63 -0.30 -22.25 -4.86
CA ASP A 63 1.15 -22.45 -4.80
C ASP A 63 1.85 -22.43 -6.16
N ILE A 64 1.12 -22.57 -7.26
CA ILE A 64 1.69 -22.54 -8.61
C ILE A 64 2.06 -21.09 -8.98
N ASN A 65 1.16 -20.14 -8.71
CA ASN A 65 1.36 -18.75 -9.12
C ASN A 65 1.86 -17.84 -7.99
N TRP A 66 1.51 -18.15 -6.73
CA TRP A 66 1.63 -17.20 -5.62
C TRP A 66 2.52 -17.66 -4.46
N ARG A 67 3.29 -18.74 -4.62
CA ARG A 67 4.39 -19.10 -3.71
C ARG A 67 5.62 -18.20 -3.89
N THR A 68 5.39 -16.90 -3.79
CA THR A 68 6.30 -15.80 -4.09
C THR A 68 6.06 -14.63 -3.15
N TYR A 69 7.03 -13.73 -3.04
CA TYR A 69 6.90 -12.45 -2.34
C TYR A 69 6.52 -11.33 -3.31
N ILE A 70 5.57 -10.48 -2.90
CA ILE A 70 5.36 -9.19 -3.54
C ILE A 70 6.33 -8.20 -2.88
N VAL A 71 7.28 -7.70 -3.66
CA VAL A 71 8.27 -6.72 -3.23
C VAL A 71 7.82 -5.34 -3.71
N VAL A 72 7.73 -4.40 -2.77
CA VAL A 72 7.38 -3.01 -3.05
C VAL A 72 8.63 -2.16 -2.83
N SER A 73 9.02 -1.39 -3.84
CA SER A 73 10.20 -0.52 -3.78
C SER A 73 9.87 0.91 -4.20
N LEU A 74 10.56 1.88 -3.60
CA LEU A 74 10.47 3.28 -3.99
C LEU A 74 11.74 3.64 -4.78
N LYS A 75 11.60 3.83 -6.10
CA LYS A 75 12.69 4.19 -7.00
C LYS A 75 12.41 5.55 -7.63
N SER A 76 13.27 6.53 -7.37
CA SER A 76 13.15 7.90 -7.92
C SER A 76 11.75 8.53 -7.70
N GLY A 77 11.18 8.34 -6.51
CA GLY A 77 9.85 8.85 -6.16
C GLY A 77 8.67 8.06 -6.75
N LYS A 78 8.92 6.97 -7.47
CA LYS A 78 7.89 6.07 -8.01
C LYS A 78 7.85 4.77 -7.22
N VAL A 79 6.64 4.34 -6.88
CA VAL A 79 6.42 3.03 -6.26
C VAL A 79 6.37 1.97 -7.35
N ASP A 80 7.19 0.95 -7.20
CA ASP A 80 7.35 -0.18 -8.11
C ASP A 80 6.99 -1.47 -7.38
N PHE A 81 6.19 -2.32 -8.04
CA PHE A 81 5.76 -3.62 -7.50
C PHE A 81 6.38 -4.71 -8.36
N SER A 82 7.13 -5.60 -7.73
CA SER A 82 7.72 -6.77 -8.38
C SER A 82 7.38 -8.03 -7.60
N VAL A 83 7.51 -9.17 -8.28
CA VAL A 83 7.36 -10.49 -7.66
C VAL A 83 8.75 -11.12 -7.58
N ALA A 84 9.11 -11.64 -6.41
CA ALA A 84 10.37 -12.34 -6.17
C ALA A 84 10.11 -13.78 -5.72
N PRO A 85 11.00 -14.73 -6.03
CA PRO A 85 10.89 -16.11 -5.56
C PRO A 85 10.74 -16.21 -4.04
N GLY A 86 9.89 -17.15 -3.60
CA GLY A 86 9.59 -17.47 -2.20
C GLY A 86 10.68 -18.23 -1.47
#